data_AF-W4UVR4-F1
#
_entry.id   AF-W4UVR4-F1
#
_cell.length_a   1.000
_cell.length_b   1.000
_cell.length_c   1.000
_cell.angle_alpha   90.00
_cell.angle_beta   90.00
_cell.angle_gamma   90.00
#
_symmetry.space_group_name_H-M   'P 1'
#
loop_
_entity.id
_entity.type
_entity.pdbx_description
1 polymer ?
#
loop_
_entity_poly.entity_id
_entity_poly.type
_entity_poly.pdbx_seq_one_letter_code
_entity_poly.pdbx_strand_id
1 'polypeptide(L)'
;MTLEIEPKEVIDAYSTPIIQQTSFWSNVKQHHGIPSAAFDFKIKNSDLYLNVGGYSYTQADFIVFFEYLNSTDYVAYLPYGPEIEPSEENQGSFLEELSESLRSHLPNNCLALRYDLNWESHWCKEDDFDENGIWKAHPPKLFRSYV
;
A
#
# COMPACT_ATOMS: atom_id res chain seq x y z
N MET A 1 2.83 -15.94 6.54
CA MET A 1 3.69 -14.76 6.36
C MET A 1 3.95 -14.18 7.73
N THR A 2 5.11 -13.58 7.97
CA THR A 2 5.33 -12.81 9.20
C THR A 2 5.92 -11.47 8.83
N LEU A 3 5.18 -10.41 9.14
CA LEU A 3 5.54 -9.03 8.83
C LEU A 3 5.77 -8.28 10.15
N GLU A 4 6.97 -7.75 10.32
CA GLU A 4 7.32 -6.91 11.47
C GLU A 4 7.02 -5.46 11.08
N ILE A 5 6.24 -4.72 11.88
CA ILE A 5 5.98 -3.28 11.71
C ILE A 5 6.47 -2.54 12.95
N GLU A 6 7.17 -1.44 12.73
CA GLU A 6 7.63 -0.55 13.79
C GLU A 6 7.27 0.91 13.44
N PRO A 7 6.67 1.68 14.36
CA PRO A 7 6.43 3.10 14.14
C PRO A 7 7.74 3.87 14.10
N LYS A 8 7.79 4.91 13.27
CA LYS A 8 8.91 5.85 13.22
C LYS A 8 8.43 7.29 13.06
N GLU A 9 9.36 8.22 13.21
CA GLU A 9 9.07 9.62 12.92
C GLU A 9 8.89 9.82 11.42
N VAL A 10 7.90 10.64 11.05
CA VAL A 10 7.60 10.96 9.65
C VAL A 10 8.79 11.61 8.94
N ILE A 11 9.63 12.35 9.67
CA ILE A 11 10.83 12.97 9.11
C ILE A 11 11.88 11.95 8.67
N ASP A 12 11.82 10.73 9.22
CA ASP A 12 12.71 9.61 8.92
C ASP A 12 12.16 8.69 7.82
N ALA A 13 11.09 9.11 7.13
CA ALA A 13 10.60 8.45 5.92
C ALA A 13 11.70 8.40 4.84
N TYR A 14 11.78 7.30 4.12
CA TYR A 14 12.78 7.07 3.08
C TYR A 14 12.55 8.04 1.92
N SER A 15 13.63 8.33 1.19
CA SER A 15 13.53 9.17 0.00
C SER A 15 12.89 8.38 -1.14
N THR A 16 11.83 8.96 -1.71
CA THR A 16 11.03 8.34 -2.77
C THR A 16 10.62 9.38 -3.83
N PRO A 17 10.46 9.00 -5.11
CA PRO A 17 9.82 9.86 -6.10
C PRO A 17 8.31 10.04 -5.87
N ILE A 18 7.67 9.22 -5.04
CA ILE A 18 6.25 9.28 -4.74
C ILE A 18 6.03 10.39 -3.71
N ILE A 19 5.64 11.57 -4.17
CA ILE A 19 5.44 12.77 -3.33
C ILE A 19 4.58 12.43 -2.10
N GLN A 20 3.55 11.63 -2.26
CA GLN A 20 2.60 11.28 -1.20
C GLN A 20 3.21 10.46 -0.06
N GLN A 21 4.31 9.75 -0.33
CA GLN A 21 5.09 8.96 0.63
C GLN A 21 6.31 9.73 1.17
N THR A 22 6.35 11.06 1.00
CA THR A 22 7.43 11.91 1.54
C THR A 22 7.04 12.62 2.84
N SER A 23 8.03 12.85 3.70
CA SER A 23 7.89 13.69 4.90
C SER A 23 7.42 15.12 4.59
N PHE A 24 7.82 15.67 3.44
CA PHE A 24 7.35 16.96 2.94
C PHE A 24 5.82 16.96 2.78
N TRP A 25 5.27 15.95 2.13
CA TRP A 25 3.83 15.88 1.89
C TRP A 25 3.04 15.66 3.18
N SER A 26 3.57 14.87 4.10
CA SER A 26 3.03 14.78 5.46
C SER A 26 2.96 16.15 6.14
N ASN A 27 4.02 16.95 6.04
CA ASN A 27 4.01 18.31 6.59
C ASN A 27 2.94 19.19 5.90
N VAL A 28 2.78 19.09 4.57
CA VAL A 28 1.70 19.79 3.85
C VAL A 28 0.33 19.36 4.39
N LYS A 29 0.07 18.07 4.51
CA LYS A 29 -1.21 17.52 4.99
C LYS A 29 -1.50 17.87 6.45
N GLN A 30 -0.48 17.90 7.30
CA GLN A 30 -0.58 18.36 8.67
C GLN A 30 -1.11 19.81 8.74
N HIS A 31 -0.65 20.71 7.86
CA HIS A 31 -1.16 22.10 7.78
C HIS A 31 -2.62 22.17 7.33
N HIS A 32 -3.12 21.13 6.66
CA HIS A 32 -4.53 20.97 6.29
C HIS A 32 -5.34 20.20 7.34
N GLY A 33 -4.78 19.94 8.53
CA GLY A 33 -5.45 19.23 9.61
C GLY A 33 -5.59 17.73 9.39
N ILE A 34 -4.82 17.14 8.46
CA ILE A 34 -4.77 15.71 8.22
C ILE A 34 -3.48 15.18 8.85
N PRO A 35 -3.55 14.53 10.02
CA PRO A 35 -2.38 13.94 10.64
C PRO A 35 -1.91 12.71 9.87
N SER A 36 -0.63 12.36 10.05
CA SER A 36 -0.02 11.19 9.42
C SER A 36 0.93 10.49 10.38
N ALA A 37 1.21 9.22 10.11
CA ALA A 37 2.19 8.41 10.82
C ALA A 37 3.04 7.63 9.80
N ALA A 38 4.30 7.36 10.14
CA ALA A 38 5.21 6.57 9.31
C ALA A 38 5.59 5.28 10.02
N PHE A 39 5.80 4.23 9.24
CA PHE A 39 6.13 2.90 9.74
C PHE A 39 7.21 2.28 8.89
N ASP A 40 8.19 1.66 9.54
CA ASP A 40 9.07 0.69 8.88
C ASP A 40 8.39 -0.68 8.92
N PHE A 41 8.62 -1.48 7.89
CA PHE A 41 8.28 -2.89 7.91
C PHE A 41 9.40 -3.79 7.39
N LYS A 42 9.38 -5.03 7.86
CA LYS A 42 10.35 -6.05 7.48
C LYS A 42 9.66 -7.39 7.27
N ILE A 43 10.01 -8.03 6.15
CA ILE A 43 9.40 -9.30 5.73
C ILE A 43 10.41 -10.15 4.96
N LYS A 44 10.29 -11.47 5.05
CA LYS A 44 11.15 -12.39 4.29
C LYS A 44 10.83 -12.31 2.80
N ASN A 45 11.87 -12.33 1.96
CA ASN A 45 11.67 -12.32 0.51
C ASN A 45 10.91 -13.55 0.03
N SER A 46 11.09 -14.70 0.69
CA SER A 46 10.35 -15.94 0.39
C SER A 46 8.84 -15.85 0.61
N ASP A 47 8.39 -14.89 1.42
CA ASP A 47 6.96 -14.67 1.66
C ASP A 47 6.37 -13.66 0.64
N LEU A 48 7.22 -12.83 0.02
CA LEU A 48 6.80 -11.83 -0.97
C LEU A 48 6.87 -12.36 -2.41
N TYR A 49 7.96 -13.03 -2.76
CA TYR A 49 8.31 -13.31 -4.15
C TYR A 49 8.36 -14.82 -4.42
N LEU A 50 7.89 -15.24 -5.59
CA LEU A 50 8.08 -16.60 -6.07
C LEU A 50 9.53 -16.84 -6.51
N ASN A 51 9.97 -18.10 -6.46
CA ASN A 51 11.26 -18.58 -6.97
C ASN A 51 12.50 -17.91 -6.34
N VAL A 52 12.36 -17.30 -5.17
CA VAL A 52 13.50 -16.78 -4.40
C VAL A 52 13.92 -17.79 -3.32
N GLY A 53 15.22 -18.05 -3.24
CA GLY A 53 15.82 -18.87 -2.19
C GLY A 53 16.57 -18.02 -1.16
N GLY A 54 16.85 -18.61 0.01
CA GLY A 54 17.67 -18.00 1.05
C GLY A 54 16.89 -17.30 2.17
N TYR A 55 17.62 -16.55 3.00
CA TYR A 55 17.12 -15.87 4.21
C TYR A 55 17.18 -14.35 4.09
N SER A 56 17.02 -13.82 2.87
CA SER A 56 16.98 -12.37 2.64
C SER A 56 15.64 -11.77 3.05
N TYR A 57 15.68 -10.49 3.38
CA TYR A 57 14.54 -9.71 3.85
C TYR A 57 14.40 -8.46 3.01
N THR A 58 13.16 -8.05 2.80
CA THR A 58 12.81 -6.74 2.29
C THR A 58 12.53 -5.85 3.49
N GLN A 59 13.16 -4.68 3.50
CA GLN A 59 12.92 -3.60 4.45
C GLN A 59 12.50 -2.38 3.65
N ALA A 60 11.36 -1.81 4.02
CA ALA A 60 10.82 -0.62 3.40
C ALA A 60 9.92 0.09 4.42
N ASP A 61 9.36 1.21 4.02
CA ASP A 61 8.49 2.01 4.86
C ASP A 61 7.24 2.47 4.10
N PHE A 62 6.30 3.02 4.86
CA PHE A 62 5.13 3.69 4.31
C PHE A 62 4.60 4.74 5.29
N ILE A 63 3.86 5.69 4.73
CA ILE A 63 3.14 6.75 5.43
C ILE A 63 1.64 6.49 5.33
N VAL A 64 0.97 6.59 6.47
CA VAL A 64 -0.48 6.51 6.63
C VAL A 64 -1.02 7.90 6.97
N PHE A 65 -2.08 8.32 6.29
CA PHE A 65 -2.82 9.55 6.59
C PHE A 65 -4.13 9.20 7.31
N PHE A 66 -4.50 9.95 8.34
CA PHE A 66 -5.74 9.73 9.06
C PHE A 66 -6.81 10.71 8.59
N GLU A 67 -7.68 10.24 7.69
CA GLU A 67 -8.77 11.03 7.13
C GLU A 67 -10.02 10.91 8.00
N TYR A 68 -10.18 11.88 8.89
CA TYR A 68 -11.31 11.96 9.81
C TYR A 68 -12.61 12.28 9.05
N LEU A 69 -13.62 11.44 9.24
CA LEU A 69 -14.97 11.64 8.72
C LEU A 69 -15.83 12.48 9.69
N ASN A 70 -15.46 12.46 10.97
CA ASN A 70 -16.06 13.24 12.05
C ASN A 70 -15.03 13.46 13.17
N SER A 71 -15.44 13.82 14.39
CA SER A 71 -14.54 14.07 15.51
C SER A 71 -13.76 12.86 16.02
N THR A 72 -14.16 11.63 15.68
CA THR A 72 -13.59 10.38 16.23
C THR A 72 -13.26 9.35 15.17
N ASP A 73 -14.13 9.15 14.18
CA ASP A 73 -13.99 8.08 13.21
C ASP A 73 -13.21 8.52 11.99
N TYR A 74 -12.33 7.66 11.49
CA TYR A 74 -11.44 7.97 10.38
C TYR A 74 -11.16 6.76 9.49
N VAL A 75 -10.65 7.05 8.30
CA VAL A 75 -10.07 6.07 7.37
C VAL A 75 -8.55 6.24 7.40
N ALA A 76 -7.81 5.16 7.58
CA ALA A 76 -6.35 5.19 7.42
C ALA A 76 -6.04 5.00 5.93
N TYR A 77 -5.49 6.04 5.32
CA TYR A 77 -5.24 6.13 3.89
C TYR A 77 -3.75 6.00 3.58
N LEU A 78 -3.40 5.05 2.71
CA LEU A 78 -2.04 4.74 2.26
C LEU A 78 -1.92 5.03 0.75
N PRO A 79 -1.59 6.28 0.37
CA PRO A 79 -1.48 6.67 -1.02
C PRO A 79 -0.21 6.12 -1.65
N TYR A 80 -0.33 5.23 -2.63
CA TYR A 80 0.78 4.66 -3.42
C TYR A 80 1.85 3.92 -2.61
N GLY A 81 1.55 3.61 -1.34
CA GLY A 81 2.42 2.87 -0.43
C GLY A 81 1.72 1.63 0.12
N PRO A 82 2.46 0.60 0.54
CA PRO A 82 3.91 0.47 0.43
C PRO A 82 4.41 0.30 -1.02
N GLU A 83 5.64 0.75 -1.30
CA GLU A 83 6.19 0.81 -2.68
C GLU A 83 6.61 -0.54 -3.26
N ILE A 84 6.63 -1.58 -2.44
CA ILE A 84 6.95 -2.93 -2.90
C ILE A 84 5.77 -3.48 -3.71
N GLU A 85 6.07 -4.35 -4.67
CA GLU A 85 5.06 -5.13 -5.40
C GLU A 85 5.38 -6.62 -5.21
N PRO A 86 4.69 -7.34 -4.31
CA PRO A 86 4.85 -8.78 -4.16
C PRO A 86 4.44 -9.53 -5.45
N SER A 87 4.85 -10.79 -5.57
CA SER A 87 4.31 -11.67 -6.62
C SER A 87 2.79 -11.74 -6.53
N GLU A 88 2.11 -11.78 -7.67
CA GLU A 88 0.66 -11.73 -7.79
C GLU A 88 -0.06 -12.68 -6.81
N GLU A 89 0.43 -13.91 -6.62
CA GLU A 89 -0.21 -14.87 -5.71
C GLU A 89 -0.10 -14.49 -4.22
N ASN A 90 0.89 -13.66 -3.87
CA ASN A 90 1.18 -13.24 -2.49
C ASN A 90 0.64 -11.84 -2.17
N GLN A 91 0.19 -11.07 -3.16
CA GLN A 91 -0.29 -9.69 -2.97
C GLN A 91 -1.43 -9.59 -1.96
N GLY A 92 -2.43 -10.48 -2.06
CA GLY A 92 -3.56 -10.51 -1.12
C GLY A 92 -3.14 -10.82 0.32
N SER A 93 -2.34 -11.88 0.51
CA SER A 93 -1.82 -12.26 1.84
C SER A 93 -0.91 -11.21 2.44
N PHE A 94 -0.13 -10.50 1.61
CA PHE A 94 0.68 -9.38 2.07
C PHE A 94 -0.16 -8.24 2.62
N LEU A 95 -1.19 -7.79 1.89
CA LEU A 95 -2.06 -6.71 2.36
C LEU A 95 -2.86 -7.09 3.61
N GLU A 96 -3.28 -8.35 3.71
CA GLU A 96 -3.95 -8.89 4.91
C GLU A 96 -3.02 -8.81 6.13
N GLU A 97 -1.82 -9.37 6.02
CA GLU A 97 -0.84 -9.39 7.12
C GLU A 97 -0.38 -7.97 7.50
N LEU A 98 -0.16 -7.10 6.51
CA LEU A 98 0.17 -5.69 6.74
C LEU A 98 -0.96 -4.98 7.51
N SER A 99 -2.22 -5.24 7.13
CA SER A 99 -3.39 -4.64 7.76
C SER A 99 -3.57 -5.10 9.21
N GLU A 100 -3.43 -6.41 9.46
CA GLU A 100 -3.53 -6.96 10.81
C GLU A 100 -2.40 -6.49 11.72
N SER A 101 -1.17 -6.44 11.18
CA SER A 101 0.00 -5.94 11.93
C SER A 101 -0.17 -4.46 12.28
N LEU A 102 -0.59 -3.65 11.30
CA LEU A 102 -0.77 -2.21 11.46
C LEU A 102 -1.88 -1.87 12.47
N ARG A 103 -2.93 -2.70 12.57
CA ARG A 103 -4.08 -2.48 13.46
C ARG A 103 -3.68 -2.17 14.90
N SER A 104 -2.65 -2.83 15.41
CA SER A 104 -2.17 -2.63 16.79
C SER A 104 -1.54 -1.26 17.04
N HIS A 105 -1.11 -0.58 15.98
CA HIS A 105 -0.47 0.74 16.03
C HIS A 105 -1.43 1.89 15.70
N LEU A 106 -2.62 1.60 15.18
CA LEU A 106 -3.59 2.60 14.78
C LEU A 106 -4.40 3.09 16.00
N PRO A 107 -4.74 4.38 16.06
CA PRO A 107 -5.71 4.89 17.02
C PRO A 107 -7.04 4.11 16.95
N ASN A 108 -7.76 4.07 18.06
CA ASN A 108 -9.14 3.56 18.09
C ASN A 108 -10.02 4.30 17.07
N ASN A 109 -11.11 3.67 16.63
CA ASN A 109 -12.08 4.23 15.67
C ASN A 109 -11.60 4.29 14.20
N CYS A 110 -10.57 3.52 13.84
CA CYS A 110 -10.27 3.24 12.43
C CYS A 110 -11.42 2.41 11.82
N LEU A 111 -12.10 2.96 10.81
CA LEU A 111 -13.20 2.26 10.13
C LEU A 111 -12.72 1.36 9.01
N ALA A 112 -11.68 1.78 8.29
CA ALA A 112 -11.14 1.06 7.14
C ALA A 112 -9.70 1.48 6.87
N LEU A 113 -8.97 0.58 6.21
CA LEU A 113 -7.71 0.88 5.54
C LEU A 113 -7.98 1.02 4.05
N ARG A 114 -7.46 2.09 3.45
CA ARG A 114 -7.52 2.33 2.01
C ARG A 114 -6.12 2.35 1.44
N TYR A 115 -5.86 1.40 0.55
CA TYR A 115 -4.61 1.31 -0.20
C TYR A 115 -4.85 1.75 -1.64
N ASP A 116 -4.12 2.77 -2.10
CA ASP A 116 -4.11 3.19 -3.50
C ASP A 116 -2.75 2.79 -4.11
N LEU A 117 -2.52 1.50 -4.32
CA LEU A 117 -1.21 0.95 -4.68
C LEU A 117 -0.83 1.23 -6.13
N ASN A 118 0.47 1.32 -6.41
CA ASN A 118 1.00 1.45 -7.77
C ASN A 118 1.29 0.09 -8.42
N TRP A 119 0.54 -0.94 -8.05
CA TRP A 119 0.69 -2.29 -8.59
C TRP A 119 0.02 -2.41 -9.95
N GLU A 120 0.52 -3.32 -10.76
CA GLU A 120 -0.13 -3.65 -12.02
C GLU A 120 -1.53 -4.21 -11.75
N SER A 121 -2.50 -3.76 -12.54
CA SER A 121 -3.86 -4.25 -12.43
C SER A 121 -3.95 -5.67 -12.95
N HIS A 122 -4.47 -6.61 -12.16
CA HIS A 122 -4.82 -7.97 -12.61
C HIS A 122 -5.78 -8.00 -13.82
N TRP A 123 -6.44 -6.87 -14.09
CA TRP A 123 -7.40 -6.70 -15.18
C TRP A 123 -6.82 -5.99 -16.40
N CYS A 124 -5.54 -5.62 -16.38
CA CYS A 124 -4.83 -5.03 -17.50
C CYS A 124 -3.80 -6.04 -18.00
N LYS A 125 -4.07 -6.66 -19.16
CA LYS A 125 -3.17 -7.61 -19.82
C LYS A 125 -2.43 -6.91 -20.95
N GLU A 126 -1.31 -7.46 -21.40
CA GLU A 126 -0.61 -6.97 -22.60
C GLU A 126 -1.55 -6.85 -23.81
N ASP A 127 -2.53 -7.76 -23.92
CA ASP A 127 -3.55 -7.75 -24.97
C ASP A 127 -4.44 -6.48 -24.98
N ASP A 128 -4.52 -5.76 -23.85
CA ASP A 128 -5.28 -4.52 -23.68
C ASP A 128 -4.52 -3.29 -24.24
N PHE A 129 -3.30 -3.46 -24.74
CA PHE A 129 -2.51 -2.41 -25.37
C PHE A 129 -2.25 -2.71 -26.85
N ASP A 130 -2.25 -1.69 -27.70
CA ASP A 130 -1.90 -1.82 -29.11
C ASP A 130 -0.39 -1.91 -29.35
N GLU A 131 0.00 -2.10 -30.60
CA GLU A 131 1.41 -2.20 -31.03
C GLU A 131 2.25 -0.96 -30.71
N ASN A 132 1.62 0.17 -30.39
CA ASN A 132 2.28 1.41 -29.98
C ASN A 132 2.25 1.61 -28.45
N GLY A 133 1.76 0.63 -27.68
CA GLY A 133 1.61 0.72 -26.22
C GLY A 133 0.43 1.60 -25.78
N ILE A 134 -0.52 1.91 -26.67
CA ILE A 134 -1.71 2.69 -26.35
C ILE A 134 -2.80 1.74 -25.85
N TRP A 135 -3.42 2.09 -24.71
CA TRP A 135 -4.53 1.35 -24.14
C TRP A 135 -5.72 1.28 -25.12
N LYS A 136 -6.15 0.06 -25.48
CA LYS A 136 -7.17 -0.25 -26.50
C LYS A 136 -8.61 0.04 -26.08
N ALA A 137 -8.83 0.71 -24.95
CA ALA A 137 -10.11 0.95 -24.28
C ALA A 137 -10.60 -0.21 -23.38
N HIS A 138 -11.80 -0.05 -22.80
CA HIS A 138 -12.34 -0.92 -21.75
C HIS A 138 -12.21 -2.41 -22.10
N PRO A 139 -11.74 -3.26 -21.15
CA PRO A 139 -11.70 -4.68 -21.35
C PRO A 139 -13.11 -5.19 -21.75
N PRO A 140 -13.20 -6.17 -22.67
CA PRO A 140 -14.48 -6.68 -23.11
C PRO A 140 -15.28 -7.17 -21.91
N LYS A 141 -16.58 -6.85 -21.86
CA LYS A 141 -17.50 -7.30 -20.79
C LYS A 141 -17.57 -8.83 -20.78
N LEU A 142 -16.66 -9.47 -20.06
CA LEU A 142 -16.78 -10.87 -19.70
C LEU A 142 -17.76 -10.94 -18.53
N PHE A 143 -18.86 -11.64 -18.78
CA PHE A 143 -20.05 -11.74 -17.95
C PHE A 143 -19.77 -11.83 -16.44
N ARG A 144 -20.43 -10.96 -15.67
CA ARG A 144 -20.58 -11.10 -14.22
C ARG A 144 -21.54 -12.27 -13.96
N SER A 145 -21.03 -13.44 -13.58
CA SER A 145 -21.90 -14.48 -13.02
C SER A 145 -22.38 -13.99 -11.66
N TYR A 146 -23.66 -13.69 -11.58
CA TYR A 146 -24.36 -13.54 -10.30
C TYR A 146 -24.34 -14.91 -9.61
N VAL A 147 -23.71 -14.97 -8.43
CA VAL A 147 -24.03 -15.97 -7.41
C VAL A 147 -24.79 -15.24 -6.32
#